data_AF-A0A0C2GTJ5-F1
#
_entry.id   AF-A0A0C2GTJ5-F1
#
_cell.length_a   1.000
_cell.length_b   1.000
_cell.length_c   1.000
_cell.angle_alpha   90.00
_cell.angle_beta   90.00
_cell.angle_gamma   90.00
#
_symmetry.space_group_name_H-M   'P 1'
#
loop_
_entity.id
_entity.type
_entity.pdbx_description
1 polymer ?
#
loop_
_entity_poly.entity_id
_entity_poly.type
_entity_poly.pdbx_seq_one_letter_code
_entity_poly.pdbx_strand_id
1 'polypeptide(L)'
;AAGKRVVEAYDSKAEDVKKNVLLDVANSCGPEILALENAIHNPSLVHEVREAATPVHFRLLQSIGNLPGGVKVVCDMRAHLLYLMKTENDKSIVAALHRLERSAHELLVLWFCQSNMKLERLTWQSPGDILQKVADYEAVHPVQGMMDFKKRVGSYRRCFYFSHEAMPREPLVIVHVALLNEIANNVQSIVECDHLDCAEDECSTAIYYSITSAEPGLSGIDLGNMLIKRVATRLQSELPSIKTHSTLSPIPGFHTKLEQEPNAEENTVSHCNGEFECSVIDDDVLAKISQFSGKQATSEEATRFFLELLSDVETSKLEPLKDVLLHCCAHYLTSRRQNGFALNPVANFHLRNGAELYRLNWMGDTSPRGLQNSLGIMVNYRYRLEKVLENSVNYTLDKCLAIHENVRSLL
;
A
#
# COMPACT_ATOMS: atom_id res chain seq x y z
N ALA A 1 19.89 1.67 -29.79
CA ALA A 1 19.56 2.85 -30.62
C ALA A 1 18.10 3.29 -30.48
N ALA A 2 17.12 2.41 -30.68
CA ALA A 2 15.70 2.75 -30.58
C ALA A 2 15.27 3.27 -29.20
N GLY A 3 15.57 2.55 -28.11
CA GLY A 3 15.25 2.99 -26.75
C GLY A 3 15.80 4.38 -26.42
N LYS A 4 17.06 4.66 -26.80
CA LYS A 4 17.68 5.98 -26.59
C LYS A 4 16.90 7.12 -27.26
N ARG A 5 16.45 6.93 -28.51
CA ARG A 5 15.65 7.94 -29.22
C ARG A 5 14.30 8.19 -28.54
N VAL A 6 13.68 7.14 -28.01
CA VAL A 6 12.41 7.25 -27.27
C VAL A 6 12.60 8.03 -25.98
N VAL A 7 13.68 7.75 -25.24
CA VAL A 7 14.04 8.52 -24.04
C VAL A 7 14.31 9.99 -24.39
N GLU A 8 15.10 10.27 -25.43
CA GLU A 8 15.39 11.64 -25.88
C GLU A 8 14.12 12.41 -26.29
N ALA A 9 13.15 11.74 -26.93
CA ALA A 9 11.86 12.34 -27.26
C ALA A 9 10.96 12.55 -26.01
N TYR A 10 10.98 11.59 -25.09
CA TYR A 10 10.21 11.62 -23.84
C TYR A 10 10.75 12.64 -22.84
N ASP A 11 12.05 12.89 -22.79
CA ASP A 11 12.68 13.85 -21.88
C ASP A 11 12.36 15.32 -22.23
N SER A 12 11.59 15.57 -23.28
CA SER A 12 11.05 16.90 -23.55
C SER A 12 10.14 17.37 -22.40
N LYS A 13 10.23 18.64 -22.01
CA LYS A 13 9.51 19.17 -20.83
C LYS A 13 8.00 19.37 -21.05
N ALA A 14 7.51 19.29 -22.28
CA ALA A 14 6.10 19.52 -22.58
C ALA A 14 5.29 18.22 -22.37
N GLU A 15 4.29 18.25 -21.49
CA GLU A 15 3.48 17.07 -21.15
C GLU A 15 2.71 16.50 -22.36
N ASP A 16 2.24 17.36 -23.27
CA ASP A 16 1.59 16.91 -24.51
C ASP A 16 2.53 16.08 -25.39
N VAL A 17 3.82 16.43 -25.41
CA VAL A 17 4.83 15.70 -26.21
C VAL A 17 5.09 14.34 -25.58
N LYS A 18 5.26 14.27 -24.26
CA LYS A 18 5.41 13.00 -23.53
C LYS A 18 4.23 12.06 -23.77
N LYS A 19 3.01 12.58 -23.68
CA LYS A 19 1.78 11.83 -23.96
C LYS A 19 1.78 11.29 -25.39
N ASN A 20 2.11 12.12 -26.38
CA ASN A 20 2.15 11.70 -27.78
C ASN A 20 3.21 10.61 -28.01
N VAL A 21 4.40 10.72 -27.42
CA VAL A 21 5.44 9.69 -27.49
C VAL A 21 4.93 8.35 -26.93
N LEU A 22 4.28 8.36 -25.77
CA LEU A 22 3.71 7.14 -25.17
C LEU A 22 2.61 6.52 -26.05
N LEU A 23 1.76 7.35 -26.66
CA LEU A 23 0.71 6.89 -27.57
C LEU A 23 1.27 6.32 -28.88
N ASP A 24 2.27 6.97 -29.44
CA ASP A 24 2.94 6.50 -30.66
C ASP A 24 3.59 5.13 -30.42
N VAL A 25 4.25 4.94 -29.26
CA VAL A 25 4.79 3.64 -28.85
C VAL A 25 3.67 2.62 -28.66
N ALA A 26 2.61 2.97 -27.95
CA ALA A 26 1.49 2.06 -27.67
C ALA A 26 0.76 1.59 -28.94
N ASN A 27 0.65 2.45 -29.95
CA ASN A 27 -0.07 2.18 -31.19
C ASN A 27 0.81 1.56 -32.28
N SER A 28 2.07 1.97 -32.37
CA SER A 28 2.97 1.58 -33.47
C SER A 28 3.84 0.36 -33.13
N CYS A 29 4.01 0.03 -31.84
CA CYS A 29 4.88 -1.05 -31.40
C CYS A 29 4.08 -2.22 -30.79
N GLY A 30 3.04 -2.69 -31.49
CA GLY A 30 2.28 -3.90 -31.16
C GLY A 30 3.03 -5.21 -31.44
N PRO A 31 2.38 -6.38 -31.31
CA PRO A 31 2.94 -7.66 -31.73
C PRO A 31 3.02 -7.78 -33.26
N GLU A 32 3.93 -8.62 -33.75
CA GLU A 32 4.11 -8.89 -35.18
C GLU A 32 3.02 -9.86 -35.68
N ILE A 33 1.89 -9.33 -36.14
CA ILE A 33 0.68 -10.12 -36.46
C ILE A 33 0.95 -11.25 -37.45
N LEU A 34 1.70 -10.99 -38.52
CA LEU A 34 2.01 -12.02 -39.53
C LEU A 34 2.85 -13.17 -38.96
N ALA A 35 3.84 -12.85 -38.12
CA ALA A 35 4.66 -13.86 -37.46
C ALA A 35 3.83 -14.68 -36.45
N LEU A 36 2.93 -14.01 -35.73
CA LEU A 36 2.04 -14.63 -34.76
C LEU A 36 1.04 -15.59 -35.44
N GLU A 37 0.41 -15.15 -36.53
CA GLU A 37 -0.50 -15.98 -37.32
C GLU A 37 0.21 -17.22 -37.85
N ASN A 38 1.42 -17.08 -38.40
CA ASN A 38 2.20 -18.21 -38.88
C ASN A 38 2.55 -19.19 -37.75
N ALA A 39 2.99 -18.68 -36.60
CA ALA A 39 3.35 -19.50 -35.44
C ALA A 39 2.16 -20.27 -34.86
N ILE A 40 0.96 -19.68 -34.84
CA ILE A 40 -0.26 -20.33 -34.34
C ILE A 40 -0.71 -21.47 -35.25
N HIS A 41 -0.59 -21.31 -36.58
CA HIS A 41 -1.06 -22.31 -37.55
C HIS A 41 -0.08 -23.48 -37.75
N ASN A 42 1.16 -23.36 -37.30
CA ASN A 42 2.18 -24.40 -37.45
C ASN A 42 2.53 -25.05 -36.10
N PRO A 43 2.10 -26.30 -35.84
CA PRO A 43 2.42 -27.02 -34.61
C PRO A 43 3.92 -27.20 -34.32
N SER A 44 4.81 -27.09 -35.33
CA SER A 44 6.26 -27.14 -35.09
C SER A 44 6.82 -25.84 -34.50
N LEU A 45 6.08 -24.73 -34.55
CA LEU A 45 6.50 -23.38 -34.13
C LEU A 45 5.84 -22.92 -32.83
N VAL A 46 5.29 -23.84 -32.02
CA VAL A 46 4.58 -23.51 -30.76
C VAL A 46 5.43 -22.65 -29.82
N HIS A 47 6.75 -22.84 -29.80
CA HIS A 47 7.66 -22.04 -28.97
C HIS A 47 7.80 -20.58 -29.47
N GLU A 48 7.63 -20.34 -30.78
CA GLU A 48 7.68 -19.00 -31.40
C GLU A 48 6.41 -18.19 -31.13
N VAL A 49 5.29 -18.84 -30.79
CA VAL A 49 4.01 -18.15 -30.47
C VAL A 49 4.22 -17.12 -29.37
N ARG A 50 4.97 -17.46 -28.31
CA ARG A 50 5.28 -16.52 -27.22
C ARG A 50 6.10 -15.34 -27.72
N GLU A 51 7.09 -15.61 -28.57
CA GLU A 51 7.98 -14.59 -29.10
C GLU A 51 7.24 -13.60 -29.99
N ALA A 52 6.40 -14.10 -30.89
CA ALA A 52 5.61 -13.31 -31.82
C ALA A 52 4.43 -12.57 -31.16
N ALA A 53 3.85 -13.14 -30.09
CA ALA A 53 2.80 -12.50 -29.30
C ALA A 53 3.33 -11.39 -28.38
N THR A 54 4.64 -11.39 -28.08
CA THR A 54 5.24 -10.34 -27.24
C THR A 54 5.29 -9.04 -28.03
N PRO A 55 4.66 -7.95 -27.55
CA PRO A 55 4.61 -6.70 -28.30
C PRO A 55 5.98 -6.05 -28.42
N VAL A 56 6.24 -5.35 -29.52
CA VAL A 56 7.52 -4.67 -29.78
C VAL A 56 7.84 -3.65 -28.67
N HIS A 57 6.83 -3.00 -28.08
CA HIS A 57 7.05 -2.06 -26.98
C HIS A 57 7.62 -2.73 -25.71
N PHE A 58 7.40 -4.03 -25.48
CA PHE A 58 8.06 -4.75 -24.39
C PHE A 58 9.58 -4.79 -24.59
N ARG A 59 10.04 -5.17 -25.79
CA ARG A 59 11.47 -5.18 -26.14
C ARG A 59 12.07 -3.77 -26.16
N LEU A 60 11.28 -2.77 -26.56
CA LEU A 60 11.68 -1.37 -26.51
C LEU A 60 11.94 -0.92 -25.06
N LEU A 61 11.01 -1.17 -24.13
CA LEU A 61 11.18 -0.85 -22.71
C LEU A 61 12.38 -1.59 -22.10
N GLN A 62 12.60 -2.86 -22.47
CA GLN A 62 13.80 -3.60 -22.07
C GLN A 62 15.09 -2.92 -22.60
N SER A 63 15.07 -2.43 -23.84
CA SER A 63 16.20 -1.69 -24.40
C SER A 63 16.46 -0.35 -23.70
N ILE A 64 15.42 0.28 -23.14
CA ILE A 64 15.54 1.48 -22.30
C ILE A 64 16.18 1.09 -20.97
N GLY A 65 15.72 0.01 -20.33
CA GLY A 65 16.28 -0.49 -19.07
C GLY A 65 17.79 -0.77 -19.11
N ASN A 66 18.32 -1.13 -20.29
CA ASN A 66 19.76 -1.35 -20.51
C ASN A 66 20.60 -0.06 -20.63
N LEU A 67 19.97 1.12 -20.69
CA LEU A 67 20.67 2.41 -20.69
C LEU A 67 21.09 2.78 -19.26
N PRO A 68 22.15 3.60 -19.08
CA PRO A 68 22.48 4.17 -17.78
C PRO A 68 21.29 4.95 -17.19
N GLY A 69 20.82 4.57 -16.00
CA GLY A 69 19.62 5.15 -15.38
C GLY A 69 18.29 4.73 -16.03
N GLY A 70 18.31 3.83 -17.01
CA GLY A 70 17.15 3.46 -17.81
C GLY A 70 16.02 2.80 -17.01
N VAL A 71 16.35 2.04 -15.96
CA VAL A 71 15.35 1.45 -15.05
C VAL A 71 14.49 2.54 -14.40
N LYS A 72 15.12 3.65 -13.94
CA LYS A 72 14.39 4.78 -13.36
C LYS A 72 13.47 5.43 -14.39
N VAL A 73 13.96 5.61 -15.62
CA VAL A 73 13.15 6.17 -16.72
C VAL A 73 11.91 5.31 -17.00
N VAL A 74 12.03 3.98 -16.96
CA VAL A 74 10.86 3.09 -17.13
C VAL A 74 9.88 3.22 -15.96
N CYS A 75 10.36 3.37 -14.71
CA CYS A 75 9.50 3.68 -13.57
C CYS A 75 8.76 5.02 -13.77
N ASP A 76 9.47 6.07 -14.20
CA ASP A 76 8.88 7.39 -14.46
C ASP A 76 7.86 7.35 -15.61
N MET A 77 8.15 6.62 -16.69
CA MET A 77 7.22 6.39 -17.78
C MET A 77 5.97 5.66 -17.29
N ARG A 78 6.10 4.62 -16.45
CA ARG A 78 4.94 3.92 -15.88
C ARG A 78 4.13 4.81 -14.94
N ALA A 79 4.79 5.60 -14.10
CA ALA A 79 4.11 6.57 -13.24
C ALA A 79 3.27 7.55 -14.08
N HIS A 80 3.81 8.03 -15.19
CA HIS A 80 3.10 8.90 -16.11
C HIS A 80 1.94 8.19 -16.82
N LEU A 81 2.12 6.93 -17.26
CA LEU A 81 1.05 6.12 -17.84
C LEU A 81 -0.13 5.97 -16.86
N LEU A 82 0.15 5.65 -15.60
CA LEU A 82 -0.86 5.53 -14.55
C LEU A 82 -1.60 6.85 -14.30
N TYR A 83 -0.88 7.98 -14.32
CA TYR A 83 -1.48 9.30 -14.22
C TYR A 83 -2.43 9.58 -15.40
N LEU A 84 -1.95 9.42 -16.63
CA LEU A 84 -2.75 9.65 -17.84
C LEU A 84 -3.99 8.77 -17.89
N MET A 85 -3.87 7.48 -17.54
CA MET A 85 -5.00 6.55 -17.49
C MET A 85 -6.08 6.96 -16.48
N LYS A 86 -5.72 7.72 -15.43
CA LYS A 86 -6.66 8.23 -14.44
C LYS A 86 -7.32 9.54 -14.88
N THR A 87 -6.60 10.39 -15.60
CA THR A 87 -7.06 11.74 -15.98
C THR A 87 -7.68 11.83 -17.37
N GLU A 88 -7.41 10.87 -18.24
CA GLU A 88 -7.89 10.86 -19.61
C GLU A 88 -9.34 10.37 -19.70
N ASN A 89 -10.15 11.07 -20.50
CA ASN A 89 -11.56 10.76 -20.69
C ASN A 89 -11.80 9.87 -21.92
N ASP A 90 -10.92 9.93 -22.92
CA ASP A 90 -11.05 9.11 -24.12
C ASP A 90 -10.67 7.65 -23.85
N LYS A 91 -11.68 6.78 -23.85
CA LYS A 91 -11.53 5.33 -23.61
C LYS A 91 -10.59 4.65 -24.60
N SER A 92 -10.50 5.13 -25.84
CA SER A 92 -9.61 4.56 -26.87
C SER A 92 -8.14 4.83 -26.56
N ILE A 93 -7.84 6.05 -26.10
CA ILE A 93 -6.51 6.47 -25.64
C ILE A 93 -6.13 5.68 -24.38
N VAL A 94 -7.03 5.60 -23.39
CA VAL A 94 -6.80 4.83 -22.17
C VAL A 94 -6.51 3.36 -22.48
N ALA A 95 -7.26 2.74 -23.40
CA ALA A 95 -7.01 1.36 -23.81
C ALA A 95 -5.65 1.16 -24.49
N ALA A 96 -5.17 2.15 -25.26
CA ALA A 96 -3.83 2.12 -25.84
C ALA A 96 -2.75 2.22 -24.76
N LEU A 97 -2.85 3.20 -23.87
CA LEU A 97 -1.91 3.38 -22.76
C LEU A 97 -1.87 2.16 -21.84
N HIS A 98 -3.01 1.52 -21.56
CA HIS A 98 -3.08 0.31 -20.75
C HIS A 98 -2.29 -0.87 -21.37
N ARG A 99 -2.20 -0.99 -22.70
CA ARG A 99 -1.37 -2.03 -23.34
C ARG A 99 0.11 -1.82 -23.05
N LEU A 100 0.56 -0.57 -23.14
CA LEU A 100 1.95 -0.20 -22.83
C LEU A 100 2.25 -0.32 -21.34
N GLU A 101 1.33 0.12 -20.48
CA GLU A 101 1.43 0.01 -19.01
C GLU A 101 1.60 -1.45 -18.60
N ARG A 102 0.83 -2.37 -19.19
CA ARG A 102 0.94 -3.80 -18.89
C ARG A 102 2.34 -4.35 -19.16
N SER A 103 2.93 -4.01 -20.31
CA SER A 103 4.30 -4.40 -20.62
C SER A 103 5.33 -3.79 -19.67
N ALA A 104 5.14 -2.53 -19.26
CA ALA A 104 5.99 -1.88 -18.26
C ALA A 104 5.85 -2.55 -16.88
N HIS A 105 4.63 -2.84 -16.46
CA HIS A 105 4.33 -3.55 -15.23
C HIS A 105 5.00 -4.93 -15.20
N GLU A 106 4.85 -5.73 -16.26
CA GLU A 106 5.46 -7.05 -16.38
C GLU A 106 7.00 -6.99 -16.29
N LEU A 107 7.65 -6.04 -16.96
CA LEU A 107 9.10 -5.83 -16.86
C LEU A 107 9.54 -5.43 -15.45
N LEU A 108 8.83 -4.48 -14.84
CA LEU A 108 9.18 -3.98 -13.51
C LEU A 108 8.98 -5.06 -12.43
N VAL A 109 7.96 -5.92 -12.56
CA VAL A 109 7.81 -7.10 -11.68
C VAL A 109 9.03 -8.01 -11.76
N LEU A 110 9.60 -8.22 -12.96
CA LEU A 110 10.80 -9.05 -13.14
C LEU A 110 12.07 -8.37 -12.62
N TRP A 111 12.20 -7.04 -12.77
CA TRP A 111 13.38 -6.29 -12.33
C TRP A 111 13.43 -6.09 -10.82
N PHE A 112 12.27 -5.84 -10.18
CA PHE A 112 12.16 -5.50 -8.77
C PHE A 112 11.78 -6.69 -7.88
N CYS A 113 12.48 -7.81 -8.03
CA CYS A 113 12.33 -8.94 -7.13
C CYS A 113 13.07 -8.69 -5.79
N GLN A 114 12.59 -9.31 -4.71
CA GLN A 114 13.09 -9.09 -3.35
C GLN A 114 14.61 -9.29 -3.20
N SER A 115 15.20 -10.23 -3.95
CA SER A 115 16.64 -10.53 -3.90
C SER A 115 17.51 -9.39 -4.41
N ASN A 116 16.98 -8.53 -5.28
CA ASN A 116 17.74 -7.44 -5.91
C ASN A 116 17.67 -6.13 -5.12
N MET A 117 16.94 -6.11 -4.00
CA MET A 117 16.83 -4.94 -3.14
C MET A 117 17.78 -5.02 -1.94
N LYS A 118 18.53 -3.93 -1.73
CA LYS A 118 19.42 -3.73 -0.59
C LYS A 118 18.65 -3.00 0.51
N LEU A 119 18.80 -3.50 1.74
CA LEU A 119 18.23 -2.86 2.93
C LEU A 119 19.33 -2.02 3.58
N GLU A 120 19.10 -0.73 3.69
CA GLU A 120 20.06 0.23 4.25
C GLU A 120 19.46 0.96 5.45
N ARG A 121 20.31 1.29 6.42
CA ARG A 121 19.92 2.12 7.56
C ARG A 121 20.17 3.58 7.21
N LEU A 122 19.14 4.41 7.35
CA LEU A 122 19.25 5.85 7.24
C LEU A 122 19.57 6.45 8.62
N THR A 123 20.58 7.32 8.66
CA THR A 123 21.02 8.02 9.85
C THR A 123 21.25 9.49 9.51
N TRP A 124 21.46 10.35 10.50
CA TRP A 124 21.80 11.75 10.25
C TRP A 124 23.12 11.93 9.47
N GLN A 125 23.99 10.91 9.47
CA GLN A 125 25.25 10.90 8.74
C GLN A 125 25.11 10.38 7.29
N SER A 126 23.93 9.95 6.87
CA SER A 126 23.67 9.47 5.51
C SER A 126 23.76 10.61 4.47
N PRO A 127 23.94 10.29 3.17
CA PRO A 127 24.02 11.30 2.11
C PRO A 127 22.81 12.25 2.09
N GLY A 128 23.09 13.56 1.99
CA GLY A 128 22.07 14.61 2.12
C GLY A 128 20.96 14.57 1.07
N ASP A 129 21.25 14.09 -0.13
CA ASP A 129 20.25 13.89 -1.18
C ASP A 129 19.25 12.78 -0.85
N ILE A 130 19.71 11.69 -0.22
CA ILE A 130 18.82 10.60 0.23
C ILE A 130 17.97 11.08 1.41
N LEU A 131 18.57 11.84 2.35
CA LEU A 131 17.84 12.46 3.45
C LEU A 131 16.72 13.38 2.93
N GLN A 132 17.02 14.23 1.95
CA GLN A 132 16.04 15.11 1.33
C GLN A 132 14.91 14.32 0.68
N LYS A 133 15.24 13.32 -0.15
CA LYS A 133 14.24 12.45 -0.79
C LYS A 133 13.34 11.74 0.22
N VAL A 134 13.92 11.18 1.28
CA VAL A 134 13.14 10.47 2.33
C VAL A 134 12.20 11.44 3.05
N ALA A 135 12.64 12.68 3.32
CA ALA A 135 11.79 13.70 3.89
C ALA A 135 10.64 14.12 2.95
N ASP A 136 10.93 14.28 1.65
CA ASP A 136 9.96 14.67 0.62
C ASP A 136 8.93 13.55 0.34
N TYR A 137 9.37 12.29 0.43
CA TYR A 137 8.53 11.14 0.12
C TYR A 137 7.65 10.69 1.29
N GLU A 138 7.84 11.18 2.51
CA GLU A 138 7.10 10.72 3.68
C GLU A 138 5.58 10.95 3.51
N ALA A 139 4.87 9.85 3.22
CA ALA A 139 3.47 9.90 2.80
C ALA A 139 2.50 9.63 3.93
N VAL A 140 2.91 9.16 5.12
CA VAL A 140 1.99 8.83 6.23
C VAL A 140 1.93 9.99 7.22
N HIS A 141 3.08 10.49 7.68
CA HIS A 141 3.18 11.60 8.63
C HIS A 141 4.15 12.67 8.11
N PRO A 142 3.69 13.72 7.42
CA PRO A 142 4.56 14.72 6.81
C PRO A 142 5.61 15.28 7.77
N VAL A 143 6.85 15.38 7.31
CA VAL A 143 7.98 15.86 8.10
C VAL A 143 7.88 17.38 8.31
N GLN A 144 7.90 17.83 9.56
CA GLN A 144 7.82 19.23 9.97
C GLN A 144 9.21 19.86 10.03
N GLY A 145 9.87 19.93 8.88
CA GLY A 145 11.19 20.54 8.72
C GLY A 145 12.36 19.72 9.30
N MET A 146 13.53 20.35 9.31
CA MET A 146 14.82 19.66 9.53
C MET A 146 14.99 19.08 10.94
N MET A 147 14.49 19.78 11.97
CA MET A 147 14.61 19.31 13.36
C MET A 147 13.75 18.08 13.63
N ASP A 148 12.52 18.04 13.09
CA ASP A 148 11.66 16.86 13.14
C ASP A 148 12.36 15.67 12.46
N PHE A 149 12.87 15.87 11.24
CA PHE A 149 13.54 14.79 10.53
C PHE A 149 14.74 14.21 11.29
N LYS A 150 15.55 15.09 11.91
CA LYS A 150 16.68 14.67 12.74
C LYS A 150 16.23 13.79 13.92
N LYS A 151 15.09 14.09 14.54
CA LYS A 151 14.51 13.25 15.60
C LYS A 151 14.12 11.86 15.05
N ARG A 152 13.47 11.81 13.88
CA ARG A 152 13.00 10.55 13.25
C ARG A 152 14.10 9.59 12.81
N VAL A 153 15.33 10.07 12.65
CA VAL A 153 16.51 9.23 12.35
C VAL A 153 17.52 9.18 13.51
N GLY A 154 17.14 9.72 14.67
CA GLY A 154 17.98 9.84 15.86
C GLY A 154 17.81 8.69 16.85
N SER A 155 18.12 8.95 18.12
CA SER A 155 17.94 7.99 19.22
C SER A 155 16.49 7.55 19.36
N TYR A 156 16.29 6.30 19.81
CA TYR A 156 14.98 5.64 19.94
C TYR A 156 14.16 5.55 18.64
N ARG A 157 14.76 5.92 17.51
CA ARG A 157 14.16 5.83 16.19
C ARG A 157 15.11 5.08 15.27
N ARG A 158 14.53 4.40 14.29
CA ARG A 158 15.27 3.86 13.15
C ARG A 158 14.52 4.21 11.89
N CYS A 159 15.26 4.59 10.86
CA CYS A 159 14.73 4.69 9.53
C CYS A 159 15.53 3.72 8.65
N PHE A 160 14.82 2.88 7.93
CA PHE A 160 15.40 1.98 6.94
C PHE A 160 14.82 2.31 5.58
N TYR A 161 15.58 2.06 4.52
CA TYR A 161 15.05 2.08 3.18
C TYR A 161 15.55 0.92 2.35
N PHE A 162 14.74 0.52 1.37
CA PHE A 162 15.12 -0.42 0.34
C PHE A 162 15.58 0.35 -0.90
N SER A 163 16.76 0.03 -1.42
CA SER A 163 17.29 0.55 -2.68
C SER A 163 17.50 -0.60 -3.67
N HIS A 164 17.45 -0.30 -4.96
CA HIS A 164 17.78 -1.26 -6.02
C HIS A 164 19.15 -0.94 -6.61
N GLU A 165 19.91 -1.94 -7.02
CA GLU A 165 21.29 -1.74 -7.52
C GLU A 165 21.36 -0.82 -8.75
N ALA A 166 20.37 -0.89 -9.64
CA ALA A 166 20.26 0.00 -10.80
C ALA A 166 19.81 1.43 -10.44
N MET A 167 19.37 1.67 -9.20
CA MET A 167 18.89 2.97 -8.70
C MET A 167 19.39 3.20 -7.25
N PRO A 168 20.71 3.25 -7.03
CA PRO A 168 21.30 3.14 -5.69
C PRO A 168 21.02 4.34 -4.79
N ARG A 169 20.68 5.51 -5.38
CA ARG A 169 20.33 6.73 -4.65
C ARG A 169 18.82 7.01 -4.66
N GLU A 170 18.02 5.99 -4.96
CA GLU A 170 16.57 6.08 -4.95
C GLU A 170 16.02 5.17 -3.83
N PRO A 171 15.47 5.74 -2.75
CA PRO A 171 14.74 4.97 -1.77
C PRO A 171 13.42 4.50 -2.39
N LEU A 172 13.16 3.20 -2.37
CA LEU A 172 11.95 2.60 -2.95
C LEU A 172 10.86 2.37 -1.91
N VAL A 173 11.27 1.82 -0.76
CA VAL A 173 10.39 1.60 0.39
C VAL A 173 11.10 2.15 1.61
N ILE A 174 10.47 3.10 2.29
CA ILE A 174 10.98 3.76 3.50
C ILE A 174 10.21 3.21 4.68
N VAL A 175 10.90 2.86 5.76
CA VAL A 175 10.32 2.28 6.98
C VAL A 175 10.83 3.04 8.19
N HIS A 176 9.96 3.83 8.82
CA HIS A 176 10.21 4.47 10.09
C HIS A 176 9.76 3.59 11.26
N VAL A 177 10.64 3.46 12.25
CA VAL A 177 10.49 2.59 13.41
C VAL A 177 10.72 3.39 14.68
N ALA A 178 9.83 3.25 15.65
CA ALA A 178 10.02 3.73 17.02
C ALA A 178 10.35 2.56 17.94
N LEU A 179 11.34 2.76 18.81
CA LEU A 179 11.74 1.79 19.83
C LEU A 179 11.05 2.16 21.14
N LEU A 180 10.29 1.22 21.71
CA LEU A 180 9.45 1.39 22.88
C LEU A 180 9.47 0.13 23.76
N ASN A 181 8.81 0.18 24.92
CA ASN A 181 8.63 -0.98 25.80
C ASN A 181 7.31 -1.71 25.58
N GLU A 182 6.35 -1.10 24.90
CA GLU A 182 5.01 -1.64 24.69
C GLU A 182 4.49 -1.37 23.28
N ILE A 183 3.45 -2.10 22.88
CA ILE A 183 2.80 -1.88 21.58
C ILE A 183 1.99 -0.59 21.62
N ALA A 184 2.47 0.44 20.92
CA ALA A 184 1.81 1.73 20.82
C ALA A 184 0.40 1.63 20.22
N ASN A 185 -0.51 2.44 20.75
CA ASN A 185 -1.89 2.58 20.30
C ASN A 185 -2.20 3.96 19.72
N ASN A 186 -1.31 4.93 19.86
CA ASN A 186 -1.50 6.31 19.42
C ASN A 186 -0.22 6.81 18.72
N VAL A 187 -0.37 7.55 17.62
CA VAL A 187 0.76 7.99 16.80
C VAL A 187 1.32 9.33 17.25
N GLN A 188 0.49 10.21 17.81
CA GLN A 188 0.92 11.48 18.41
C GLN A 188 1.92 11.20 19.54
N SER A 189 1.68 10.18 20.37
CA SER A 189 2.62 9.76 21.42
C SER A 189 3.97 9.25 20.89
N ILE A 190 4.07 8.87 19.61
CA ILE A 190 5.34 8.52 18.97
C ILE A 190 6.02 9.77 18.39
N VAL A 191 5.28 10.62 17.68
CA VAL A 191 5.85 11.78 16.97
C VAL A 191 6.24 12.89 17.94
N GLU A 192 5.47 13.10 19.00
CA GLU A 192 5.67 14.18 19.99
C GLU A 192 6.55 13.75 21.18
N CYS A 193 6.87 12.46 21.30
CA CYS A 193 7.72 11.95 22.37
C CYS A 193 9.19 12.33 22.15
N ASP A 194 9.68 13.24 23.00
CA ASP A 194 11.05 13.71 23.00
C ASP A 194 11.98 12.86 23.88
N HIS A 195 11.45 12.15 24.88
CA HIS A 195 12.22 11.36 25.83
C HIS A 195 11.51 10.05 26.21
N LEU A 196 12.31 9.00 26.41
CA LEU A 196 11.89 7.73 26.98
C LEU A 196 12.67 7.51 28.28
N ASP A 197 12.00 6.96 29.29
CA ASP A 197 12.56 6.74 30.63
C ASP A 197 13.50 5.53 30.71
N CYS A 198 13.58 4.72 29.65
CA CYS A 198 14.45 3.55 29.54
C CYS A 198 15.60 3.79 28.57
N ALA A 199 16.70 3.07 28.75
CA ALA A 199 17.77 3.09 27.77
C ALA A 199 17.34 2.42 26.44
N GLU A 200 17.97 2.83 25.34
CA GLU A 200 17.59 2.37 24.00
C GLU A 200 17.84 0.86 23.79
N ASP A 201 18.87 0.32 24.44
CA ASP A 201 19.23 -1.09 24.46
C ASP A 201 18.31 -1.93 25.37
N GLU A 202 17.50 -1.31 26.22
CA GLU A 202 16.50 -1.98 27.06
C GLU A 202 15.12 -2.05 26.38
N CYS A 203 14.90 -1.29 25.30
CA CYS A 203 13.64 -1.29 24.57
C CYS A 203 13.28 -2.71 24.09
N SER A 204 12.03 -3.11 24.31
CA SER A 204 11.55 -4.48 24.03
C SER A 204 10.73 -4.59 22.74
N THR A 205 10.25 -3.45 22.23
CA THR A 205 9.24 -3.37 21.17
C THR A 205 9.64 -2.40 20.07
N ALA A 206 9.48 -2.83 18.82
CA ALA A 206 9.65 -2.01 17.63
C ALA A 206 8.31 -1.72 16.96
N ILE A 207 7.98 -0.43 16.83
CA ILE A 207 6.76 0.06 16.19
C ILE A 207 7.04 0.64 14.82
N TYR A 208 6.59 -0.04 13.76
CA TYR A 208 6.62 0.45 12.38
C TYR A 208 5.46 1.42 12.17
N TYR A 209 5.69 2.72 12.39
CA TYR A 209 4.64 3.73 12.39
C TYR A 209 4.49 4.47 11.04
N SER A 210 5.48 4.36 10.15
CA SER A 210 5.33 4.80 8.76
C SER A 210 6.07 3.84 7.82
N ILE A 211 5.36 3.38 6.79
CA ILE A 211 5.91 2.61 5.67
C ILE A 211 5.43 3.29 4.40
N THR A 212 6.37 3.81 3.61
CA THR A 212 6.07 4.56 2.39
C THR A 212 6.70 3.90 1.18
N SER A 213 5.91 3.66 0.13
CA SER A 213 6.39 3.36 -1.21
C SER A 213 6.69 4.67 -1.94
N ALA A 214 7.97 4.94 -2.17
CA ALA A 214 8.45 6.23 -2.67
C ALA A 214 8.42 6.35 -4.20
N GLU A 215 8.44 5.24 -4.94
CA GLU A 215 8.44 5.24 -6.40
C GLU A 215 7.03 4.98 -6.95
N PRO A 216 6.32 5.99 -7.50
CA PRO A 216 4.95 5.83 -8.00
C PRO A 216 4.87 4.84 -9.18
N GLY A 217 5.95 4.75 -9.95
CA GLY A 217 6.10 3.79 -11.04
C GLY A 217 6.09 2.33 -10.59
N LEU A 218 6.23 2.05 -9.29
CA LEU A 218 6.12 0.71 -8.71
C LEU A 218 4.76 0.48 -8.03
N SER A 219 3.80 1.40 -8.16
CA SER A 219 2.46 1.23 -7.61
C SER A 219 1.79 -0.05 -8.10
N GLY A 220 1.29 -0.87 -7.16
CA GLY A 220 0.68 -2.16 -7.45
C GLY A 220 1.65 -3.29 -7.79
N ILE A 221 2.96 -3.05 -7.76
CA ILE A 221 3.99 -4.10 -7.90
C ILE A 221 4.30 -4.66 -6.51
N ASP A 222 4.21 -5.98 -6.39
CA ASP A 222 4.65 -6.68 -5.19
C ASP A 222 6.18 -6.73 -5.18
N LEU A 223 6.80 -5.87 -4.36
CA LEU A 223 8.25 -5.85 -4.14
C LEU A 223 8.73 -7.04 -3.29
N GLY A 224 7.84 -7.98 -3.00
CA GLY A 224 8.11 -9.22 -2.31
C GLY A 224 7.46 -9.25 -0.94
N ASN A 225 6.92 -10.41 -0.61
CA ASN A 225 6.52 -10.72 0.75
C ASN A 225 7.75 -10.73 1.65
N MET A 226 7.61 -10.33 2.92
CA MET A 226 8.66 -10.38 3.95
C MET A 226 9.65 -9.20 3.94
N LEU A 227 9.32 -8.06 3.33
CA LEU A 227 10.09 -6.82 3.49
C LEU A 227 10.26 -6.46 4.96
N ILE A 228 9.15 -6.48 5.72
CA ILE A 228 9.17 -6.15 7.14
C ILE A 228 9.97 -7.18 7.94
N LYS A 229 9.99 -8.45 7.53
CA LYS A 229 10.84 -9.47 8.16
C LYS A 229 12.33 -9.14 8.03
N ARG A 230 12.77 -8.63 6.86
CA ARG A 230 14.16 -8.20 6.67
C ARG A 230 14.51 -7.04 7.60
N VAL A 231 13.62 -6.04 7.72
CA VAL A 231 13.79 -4.91 8.65
C VAL A 231 13.83 -5.41 10.09
N ALA A 232 12.89 -6.26 10.50
CA ALA A 232 12.83 -6.83 11.85
C ALA A 232 14.09 -7.65 12.18
N THR A 233 14.56 -8.50 11.27
CA THR A 233 15.78 -9.30 11.45
C THR A 233 17.01 -8.41 11.58
N ARG A 234 17.12 -7.36 10.73
CA ARG A 234 18.20 -6.38 10.83
C ARG A 234 18.16 -5.65 12.17
N LEU A 235 16.97 -5.25 12.62
CA LEU A 235 16.80 -4.57 13.89
C LEU A 235 17.17 -5.46 15.08
N GLN A 236 16.73 -6.72 15.10
CA GLN A 236 17.11 -7.68 16.14
C GLN A 236 18.60 -7.98 16.19
N SER A 237 19.27 -7.99 15.03
CA SER A 237 20.73 -8.14 14.97
C SER A 237 21.47 -6.95 15.60
N GLU A 238 20.85 -5.76 15.58
CA GLU A 238 21.40 -4.54 16.15
C GLU A 238 21.05 -4.41 17.64
N LEU A 239 19.79 -4.71 18.00
CA LEU A 239 19.22 -4.60 19.33
C LEU A 239 18.52 -5.91 19.71
N PRO A 240 19.24 -6.86 20.35
CA PRO A 240 18.68 -8.17 20.71
C PRO A 240 17.55 -8.13 21.75
N SER A 241 17.41 -7.02 22.49
CA SER A 241 16.34 -6.77 23.44
C SER A 241 14.96 -6.64 22.77
N ILE A 242 14.92 -6.22 21.51
CA ILE A 242 13.70 -6.09 20.73
C ILE A 242 13.14 -7.48 20.39
N LYS A 243 12.04 -7.85 21.06
CA LYS A 243 11.35 -9.14 20.87
C LYS A 243 10.00 -8.98 20.19
N THR A 244 9.39 -7.80 20.34
CA THR A 244 8.05 -7.53 19.82
C THR A 244 8.13 -6.63 18.60
N HIS A 245 7.49 -7.04 17.51
CA HIS A 245 7.41 -6.28 16.26
C HIS A 245 5.94 -6.03 15.92
N SER A 246 5.54 -4.76 15.83
CA SER A 246 4.18 -4.40 15.46
C SER A 246 4.15 -3.09 14.68
N THR A 247 3.18 -2.91 13.79
CA THR A 247 2.96 -1.62 13.14
C THR A 247 2.00 -0.77 13.96
N LEU A 248 1.93 0.52 13.67
CA LEU A 248 0.77 1.35 13.97
C LEU A 248 0.33 1.97 12.64
N SER A 249 -0.61 1.31 11.99
CA SER A 249 -0.95 1.57 10.58
C SER A 249 -2.26 2.35 10.43
N PRO A 250 -2.37 3.24 9.42
CA PRO A 250 -3.62 3.89 9.08
C PRO A 250 -4.58 2.92 8.38
N ILE A 251 -5.87 3.30 8.32
CA ILE A 251 -6.92 2.51 7.66
C ILE A 251 -7.57 3.35 6.55
N PRO A 252 -6.85 3.66 5.46
CA PRO A 252 -7.37 4.54 4.42
C PRO A 252 -8.63 3.97 3.76
N GLY A 253 -9.62 4.83 3.52
CA GLY A 253 -10.87 4.46 2.85
C GLY A 253 -11.94 3.85 3.73
N PHE A 254 -11.73 3.72 5.04
CA PHE A 254 -12.78 3.26 5.96
C PHE A 254 -13.92 4.27 6.05
N HIS A 255 -13.61 5.56 6.22
CA HIS A 255 -14.62 6.64 6.25
C HIS A 255 -15.48 6.65 4.97
N THR A 256 -14.83 6.74 3.81
CA THR A 256 -15.50 6.74 2.51
C THR A 256 -16.36 5.50 2.30
N LYS A 257 -15.93 4.35 2.84
CA LYS A 257 -16.73 3.13 2.74
C LYS A 257 -17.99 3.20 3.58
N LEU A 258 -17.93 3.73 4.79
CA LEU A 258 -19.11 3.97 5.62
C LEU A 258 -20.09 4.96 4.95
N GLU A 259 -19.60 5.95 4.21
CA GLU A 259 -20.45 6.89 3.45
C GLU A 259 -21.14 6.24 2.24
N GLN A 260 -20.53 5.23 1.62
CA GLN A 260 -21.02 4.61 0.38
C GLN A 260 -21.99 3.44 0.60
N GLU A 261 -21.89 2.73 1.72
CA GLU A 261 -22.81 1.63 2.09
C GLU A 261 -24.31 2.02 2.13
N PRO A 262 -24.70 3.18 2.69
CA PRO A 262 -26.08 3.67 2.71
C PRO A 262 -26.83 3.68 1.37
N ASN A 263 -26.11 3.84 0.27
CA ASN A 263 -26.67 4.04 -1.07
C ASN A 263 -26.64 2.76 -1.93
N ALA A 264 -26.19 1.64 -1.37
CA ALA A 264 -25.97 0.41 -2.12
C ALA A 264 -27.24 -0.43 -2.36
N GLU A 265 -28.37 -0.11 -1.70
CA GLU A 265 -29.62 -0.87 -1.86
C GLU A 265 -30.29 -0.72 -3.24
N GLU A 266 -29.86 0.21 -4.10
CA GLU A 266 -30.50 0.42 -5.42
C GLU A 266 -29.73 -0.11 -6.64
N ASN A 267 -28.45 -0.51 -6.55
CA ASN A 267 -27.66 -0.77 -7.76
C ASN A 267 -26.56 -1.84 -7.65
N THR A 268 -26.88 -3.12 -7.39
CA THR A 268 -26.00 -4.24 -7.81
C THR A 268 -26.74 -5.58 -7.92
N VAL A 269 -27.62 -5.71 -8.91
CA VAL A 269 -27.80 -7.01 -9.60
C VAL A 269 -27.09 -6.90 -10.94
N SER A 270 -25.77 -7.02 -10.95
CA SER A 270 -25.02 -7.19 -12.19
C SER A 270 -23.90 -8.21 -12.02
N HIS A 271 -24.18 -9.36 -12.62
CA HIS A 271 -23.38 -10.56 -12.86
C HIS A 271 -21.85 -10.41 -12.72
N CYS A 272 -21.33 -10.77 -11.56
CA CYS A 272 -20.01 -11.38 -11.38
C CYS A 272 -20.16 -12.53 -10.38
N ASN A 273 -19.70 -13.73 -10.74
CA ASN A 273 -19.89 -14.95 -9.94
C ASN A 273 -19.24 -14.84 -8.55
N GLY A 274 -20.05 -14.97 -7.51
CA GLY A 274 -19.67 -15.55 -6.22
C GLY A 274 -19.04 -14.62 -5.18
N GLU A 275 -19.82 -14.37 -4.12
CA GLU A 275 -19.43 -13.93 -2.78
C GLU A 275 -19.10 -12.43 -2.60
N PHE A 276 -19.48 -11.87 -1.45
CA PHE A 276 -19.21 -10.51 -0.94
C PHE A 276 -20.31 -9.43 -1.04
N GLU A 277 -21.51 -9.75 -0.54
CA GLU A 277 -22.36 -8.77 0.13
C GLU A 277 -22.32 -9.05 1.64
N CYS A 278 -21.58 -8.25 2.40
CA CYS A 278 -21.63 -8.28 3.87
C CYS A 278 -21.81 -6.84 4.34
N SER A 279 -23.06 -6.36 4.30
CA SER A 279 -23.48 -5.07 4.85
C SER A 279 -22.70 -4.77 6.13
N VAL A 280 -22.11 -3.58 6.23
CA VAL A 280 -21.44 -3.14 7.46
C VAL A 280 -22.44 -3.00 8.62
N ILE A 281 -23.74 -2.91 8.31
CA ILE A 281 -24.84 -2.96 9.27
C ILE A 281 -25.34 -4.41 9.34
N ASP A 282 -24.83 -5.16 10.30
CA ASP A 282 -25.34 -6.48 10.67
C ASP A 282 -26.25 -6.38 11.91
N ASP A 283 -26.77 -7.53 12.34
CA ASP A 283 -27.65 -7.62 13.51
C ASP A 283 -26.99 -7.10 14.79
N ASP A 284 -25.67 -7.22 14.92
CA ASP A 284 -24.92 -6.73 16.08
C ASP A 284 -24.77 -5.21 16.07
N VAL A 285 -24.53 -4.62 14.89
CA VAL A 285 -24.58 -3.16 14.71
C VAL A 285 -25.96 -2.62 15.03
N LEU A 286 -27.02 -3.27 14.52
CA LEU A 286 -28.40 -2.88 14.82
C LEU A 286 -28.72 -2.99 16.31
N ALA A 287 -28.28 -4.05 16.98
CA ALA A 287 -28.46 -4.23 18.41
C ALA A 287 -27.76 -3.13 19.22
N LYS A 288 -26.51 -2.80 18.88
CA LYS A 288 -25.74 -1.75 19.56
C LYS A 288 -26.32 -0.35 19.31
N ILE A 289 -26.76 -0.05 18.09
CA ILE A 289 -27.44 1.22 17.76
C ILE A 289 -28.81 1.30 18.46
N SER A 290 -29.53 0.18 18.56
CA SER A 290 -30.80 0.12 19.28
C SER A 290 -30.62 0.38 20.77
N GLN A 291 -29.57 -0.17 21.36
CA GLN A 291 -29.19 0.09 22.74
C GLN A 291 -28.80 1.56 22.96
N PHE A 292 -28.05 2.14 22.03
CA PHE A 292 -27.64 3.55 22.09
C PHE A 292 -28.82 4.52 21.95
N SER A 293 -29.71 4.27 21.00
CA SER A 293 -30.87 5.12 20.71
C SER A 293 -32.05 4.91 21.66
N GLY A 294 -32.05 3.82 22.45
CA GLY A 294 -33.15 3.43 23.33
C GLY A 294 -34.42 2.98 22.60
N LYS A 295 -34.32 2.70 21.30
CA LYS A 295 -35.41 2.23 20.42
C LYS A 295 -34.88 1.13 19.52
N GLN A 296 -35.75 0.24 19.05
CA GLN A 296 -35.36 -0.76 18.06
C GLN A 296 -35.08 -0.07 16.72
N ALA A 297 -33.81 -0.01 16.33
CA ALA A 297 -33.36 0.70 15.13
C ALA A 297 -33.56 -0.19 13.90
N THR A 298 -34.07 0.39 12.81
CA THR A 298 -34.07 -0.26 11.49
C THR A 298 -32.74 -0.06 10.77
N SER A 299 -32.47 -0.85 9.71
CA SER A 299 -31.30 -0.66 8.85
C SER A 299 -31.21 0.77 8.30
N GLU A 300 -32.34 1.32 7.84
CA GLU A 300 -32.44 2.69 7.33
C GLU A 300 -32.14 3.75 8.40
N GLU A 301 -32.59 3.54 9.64
CA GLU A 301 -32.33 4.46 10.76
C GLU A 301 -30.86 4.43 11.18
N ALA A 302 -30.27 3.24 11.29
CA ALA A 302 -28.84 3.07 11.55
C ALA A 302 -27.99 3.75 10.46
N THR A 303 -28.38 3.55 9.20
CA THR A 303 -27.76 4.15 8.02
C THR A 303 -27.79 5.68 8.07
N ARG A 304 -28.97 6.26 8.30
CA ARG A 304 -29.16 7.71 8.41
C ARG A 304 -28.34 8.28 9.56
N PHE A 305 -28.33 7.59 10.68
CA PHE A 305 -27.55 7.98 11.86
C PHE A 305 -26.04 8.01 11.57
N PHE A 306 -25.50 7.03 10.85
CA PHE A 306 -24.11 7.06 10.40
C PHE A 306 -23.84 8.22 9.45
N LEU A 307 -24.71 8.50 8.48
CA LEU A 307 -24.54 9.62 7.55
C LEU A 307 -24.54 10.98 8.28
N GLU A 308 -25.42 11.17 9.26
CA GLU A 308 -25.42 12.36 10.10
C GLU A 308 -24.11 12.49 10.89
N LEU A 309 -23.63 11.39 11.49
CA LEU A 309 -22.36 11.35 12.21
C LEU A 309 -21.14 11.69 11.34
N LEU A 310 -21.15 11.21 10.09
CA LEU A 310 -20.05 11.42 9.12
C LEU A 310 -20.06 12.85 8.56
N SER A 311 -21.20 13.54 8.56
CA SER A 311 -21.33 14.90 8.01
C SER A 311 -20.70 16.01 8.88
N ASP A 312 -20.58 15.78 10.18
CA ASP A 312 -19.98 16.71 11.15
C ASP A 312 -19.16 15.92 12.19
N VAL A 313 -17.92 15.59 11.81
CA VAL A 313 -17.00 14.76 12.60
C VAL A 313 -16.45 15.56 13.79
N GLU A 314 -17.29 15.85 14.77
CA GLU A 314 -16.85 16.28 16.10
C GLU A 314 -16.46 15.06 16.94
N THR A 315 -15.22 15.03 17.41
CA THR A 315 -14.64 13.89 18.14
C THR A 315 -15.46 13.51 19.38
N SER A 316 -16.10 14.48 20.03
CA SER A 316 -16.98 14.30 21.19
C SER A 316 -18.26 13.51 20.87
N LYS A 317 -18.76 13.56 19.63
CA LYS A 317 -19.95 12.81 19.18
C LYS A 317 -19.63 11.35 18.85
N LEU A 318 -18.36 11.03 18.63
CA LEU A 318 -17.90 9.68 18.25
C LEU A 318 -17.73 8.74 19.44
N GLU A 319 -17.35 9.25 20.63
CA GLU A 319 -17.01 8.42 21.80
C GLU A 319 -18.13 7.42 22.19
N PRO A 320 -19.42 7.81 22.22
CA PRO A 320 -20.48 6.86 22.56
C PRO A 320 -20.67 5.73 21.54
N LEU A 321 -20.14 5.90 20.32
CA LEU A 321 -20.25 4.94 19.21
C LEU A 321 -18.98 4.12 19.01
N LYS A 322 -17.99 4.28 19.89
CA LYS A 322 -16.71 3.58 19.83
C LYS A 322 -16.85 2.09 19.55
N ASP A 323 -17.67 1.37 20.32
CA ASP A 323 -17.80 -0.09 20.20
C ASP A 323 -18.53 -0.54 18.92
N VAL A 324 -19.36 0.34 18.35
CA VAL A 324 -20.00 0.14 17.05
C VAL A 324 -18.97 0.36 15.94
N LEU A 325 -18.25 1.48 15.98
CA LEU A 325 -17.28 1.84 14.96
C LEU A 325 -16.09 0.88 14.92
N LEU A 326 -15.63 0.39 16.06
CA LEU A 326 -14.59 -0.64 16.14
C LEU A 326 -15.06 -1.97 15.54
N HIS A 327 -16.31 -2.36 15.76
CA HIS A 327 -16.90 -3.57 15.16
C HIS A 327 -17.02 -3.41 13.63
N CYS A 328 -17.58 -2.29 13.14
CA CYS A 328 -17.64 -1.98 11.71
C CYS A 328 -16.25 -1.98 11.07
N CYS A 329 -15.25 -1.43 11.76
CA CYS A 329 -13.87 -1.39 11.30
C CYS A 329 -13.24 -2.80 11.26
N ALA A 330 -13.52 -3.65 12.26
CA ALA A 330 -13.10 -5.04 12.27
C ALA A 330 -13.67 -5.78 11.04
N HIS A 331 -14.99 -5.69 10.81
CA HIS A 331 -15.65 -6.27 9.63
C HIS A 331 -15.08 -5.76 8.30
N TYR A 332 -14.81 -4.45 8.19
CA TYR A 332 -14.19 -3.87 7.00
C TYR A 332 -12.82 -4.50 6.69
N LEU A 333 -12.01 -4.78 7.72
CA LEU A 333 -10.69 -5.39 7.57
C LEU A 333 -10.74 -6.91 7.37
N THR A 334 -11.76 -7.61 7.89
CA THR A 334 -11.82 -9.09 7.96
C THR A 334 -12.78 -9.74 6.97
N SER A 335 -13.88 -9.08 6.61
CA SER A 335 -14.94 -9.68 5.78
C SER A 335 -14.93 -9.16 4.36
N ARG A 336 -14.51 -7.90 4.13
CA ARG A 336 -14.50 -7.32 2.78
C ARG A 336 -13.27 -7.74 1.99
N ARG A 337 -13.51 -8.38 0.84
CA ARG A 337 -12.46 -8.95 -0.01
C ARG A 337 -12.68 -8.61 -1.49
N GLN A 338 -11.59 -8.54 -2.22
CA GLN A 338 -11.55 -8.52 -3.68
C GLN A 338 -10.67 -9.67 -4.15
N ASN A 339 -11.23 -10.62 -4.91
CA ASN A 339 -10.54 -11.85 -5.33
C ASN A 339 -9.91 -12.63 -4.15
N GLY A 340 -10.59 -12.65 -3.01
CA GLY A 340 -10.12 -13.28 -1.76
C GLY A 340 -9.07 -12.49 -0.97
N PHE A 341 -8.65 -11.32 -1.43
CA PHE A 341 -7.69 -10.45 -0.71
C PHE A 341 -8.39 -9.29 0.00
N ALA A 342 -7.83 -8.82 1.12
CA ALA A 342 -8.35 -7.67 1.85
C ALA A 342 -8.53 -6.45 0.95
N LEU A 343 -9.72 -5.83 1.03
CA LEU A 343 -10.05 -4.64 0.24
C LEU A 343 -9.19 -3.44 0.63
N ASN A 344 -8.92 -3.27 1.93
CA ASN A 344 -8.04 -2.20 2.40
C ASN A 344 -6.59 -2.47 1.95
N PRO A 345 -5.93 -1.52 1.23
CA PRO A 345 -4.60 -1.76 0.66
C PRO A 345 -3.52 -1.94 1.72
N VAL A 346 -3.62 -1.25 2.86
CA VAL A 346 -2.66 -1.34 3.98
C VAL A 346 -2.80 -2.70 4.67
N ALA A 347 -4.04 -3.15 4.89
CA ALA A 347 -4.30 -4.49 5.41
C ALA A 347 -3.75 -5.58 4.48
N ASN A 348 -4.05 -5.47 3.18
CA ASN A 348 -3.56 -6.39 2.17
C ASN A 348 -2.01 -6.46 2.17
N PHE A 349 -1.35 -5.31 2.25
CA PHE A 349 0.11 -5.24 2.34
C PHE A 349 0.67 -5.99 3.56
N HIS A 350 0.14 -5.73 4.76
CA HIS A 350 0.65 -6.34 5.98
C HIS A 350 0.37 -7.84 6.08
N LEU A 351 -0.82 -8.27 5.65
CA LEU A 351 -1.21 -9.68 5.62
C LEU A 351 -0.38 -10.48 4.61
N ARG A 352 -0.11 -9.93 3.42
CA ARG A 352 0.86 -10.51 2.45
C ARG A 352 2.25 -10.67 3.04
N ASN A 353 2.67 -9.68 3.84
CA ASN A 353 3.94 -9.73 4.56
C ASN A 353 3.91 -10.65 5.80
N GLY A 354 2.83 -11.40 6.04
CA GLY A 354 2.73 -12.41 7.10
C GLY A 354 2.42 -11.87 8.48
N ALA A 355 1.95 -10.63 8.58
CA ALA A 355 1.49 -10.09 9.86
C ALA A 355 0.15 -10.71 10.29
N GLU A 356 -0.11 -10.73 11.58
CA GLU A 356 -1.46 -10.95 12.11
C GLU A 356 -2.15 -9.61 12.39
N LEU A 357 -3.44 -9.54 12.10
CA LEU A 357 -4.29 -8.42 12.51
C LEU A 357 -4.47 -8.48 14.03
N TYR A 358 -3.81 -7.58 14.76
CA TYR A 358 -3.58 -7.75 16.19
C TYR A 358 -4.54 -6.97 17.09
N ARG A 359 -4.74 -5.68 16.82
CA ARG A 359 -5.57 -4.79 17.66
C ARG A 359 -6.05 -3.57 16.86
N LEU A 360 -7.29 -3.16 17.08
CA LEU A 360 -7.80 -1.85 16.65
C LEU A 360 -7.62 -0.83 17.78
N ASN A 361 -7.19 0.37 17.42
CA ASN A 361 -6.87 1.45 18.36
C ASN A 361 -7.83 2.60 18.11
N TRP A 362 -8.74 2.81 19.07
CA TRP A 362 -9.60 3.98 19.11
C TRP A 362 -8.77 5.24 19.32
N MET A 363 -9.04 6.29 18.54
CA MET A 363 -8.31 7.57 18.58
C MET A 363 -6.78 7.38 18.50
N GLY A 364 -6.35 6.44 17.67
CA GLY A 364 -4.94 6.20 17.38
C GLY A 364 -4.29 7.30 16.56
N ASP A 365 -5.07 8.02 15.74
CA ASP A 365 -4.63 9.22 15.02
C ASP A 365 -5.71 10.29 15.02
N THR A 366 -5.56 11.31 15.89
CA THR A 366 -6.50 12.43 16.00
C THR A 366 -6.20 13.59 15.05
N SER A 367 -5.23 13.43 14.13
CA SER A 367 -4.98 14.43 13.10
C SER A 367 -6.19 14.57 12.16
N PRO A 368 -6.36 15.72 11.46
CA PRO A 368 -7.43 15.88 10.47
C PRO A 368 -7.42 14.76 9.41
N ARG A 369 -6.22 14.28 9.05
CA ARG A 369 -6.04 13.17 8.12
C ARG A 369 -6.49 11.83 8.72
N GLY A 370 -6.16 11.55 9.98
CA GLY A 370 -6.59 10.33 10.68
C GLY A 370 -8.11 10.25 10.80
N LEU A 371 -8.74 11.37 11.16
CA LEU A 371 -10.20 11.51 11.22
C LEU A 371 -10.85 11.29 9.84
N GLN A 372 -10.32 11.92 8.79
CA GLN A 372 -10.83 11.77 7.43
C GLN A 372 -10.66 10.35 6.87
N ASN A 373 -9.58 9.65 7.21
CA ASN A 373 -9.33 8.30 6.67
C ASN A 373 -10.20 7.24 7.35
N SER A 374 -10.29 7.29 8.68
CA SER A 374 -10.82 6.19 9.49
C SER A 374 -11.41 6.62 10.83
N LEU A 375 -11.92 7.86 10.94
CA LEU A 375 -12.50 8.39 12.19
C LEU A 375 -11.53 8.30 13.38
N GLY A 376 -10.23 8.43 13.09
CA GLY A 376 -9.15 8.33 14.06
C GLY A 376 -8.79 6.92 14.51
N ILE A 377 -9.43 5.88 13.96
CA ILE A 377 -9.09 4.49 14.25
C ILE A 377 -7.79 4.11 13.51
N MET A 378 -6.84 3.55 14.25
CA MET A 378 -5.64 2.91 13.68
C MET A 378 -5.64 1.41 13.98
N VAL A 379 -4.73 0.68 13.35
CA VAL A 379 -4.61 -0.77 13.53
C VAL A 379 -3.16 -1.17 13.79
N ASN A 380 -2.96 -2.07 14.75
CA ASN A 380 -1.70 -2.77 14.91
C ASN A 380 -1.72 -4.07 14.10
N TYR A 381 -0.75 -4.24 13.19
CA TYR A 381 -0.40 -5.53 12.63
C TYR A 381 0.83 -6.07 13.36
N ARG A 382 0.76 -7.27 13.92
CA ARG A 382 1.86 -7.85 14.69
C ARG A 382 2.65 -8.85 13.83
N TYR A 383 3.97 -8.73 13.86
CA TYR A 383 4.89 -9.59 13.14
C TYR A 383 5.54 -10.58 14.11
N ARG A 384 5.03 -11.82 14.13
CA ARG A 384 5.67 -12.95 14.80
C ARG A 384 6.63 -13.62 13.84
N LEU A 385 7.93 -13.37 13.99
CA LEU A 385 8.94 -13.71 12.97
C LEU A 385 8.97 -15.20 12.60
N GLU A 386 8.64 -16.05 13.56
CA GLU A 386 8.49 -17.50 13.44
C GLU A 386 7.26 -17.92 12.62
N LYS A 387 6.19 -17.11 12.60
CA LYS A 387 4.94 -17.37 11.86
C LYS A 387 4.79 -16.55 10.58
N VAL A 388 5.67 -15.59 10.30
CA VAL A 388 5.56 -14.72 9.11
C VAL A 388 5.43 -15.53 7.82
N LEU A 389 6.22 -16.59 7.65
CA LEU A 389 6.17 -17.39 6.43
C LEU A 389 4.83 -18.13 6.30
N GLU A 390 4.42 -18.82 7.36
CA GLU A 390 3.14 -19.55 7.44
C GLU A 390 1.97 -18.61 7.15
N ASN A 391 1.88 -17.48 7.85
CA ASN A 391 0.82 -16.50 7.66
C ASN A 391 0.79 -15.93 6.23
N SER A 392 1.96 -15.63 5.66
CA SER A 392 2.07 -15.09 4.29
C SER A 392 1.58 -16.10 3.25
N VAL A 393 1.94 -17.38 3.42
CA VAL A 393 1.49 -18.49 2.55
C VAL A 393 -0.01 -18.67 2.67
N ASN A 394 -0.54 -18.81 3.89
CA ASN A 394 -1.96 -18.99 4.15
C ASN A 394 -2.81 -17.85 3.57
N TYR A 395 -2.33 -16.61 3.65
CA TYR A 395 -3.03 -15.46 3.07
C TYR A 395 -2.95 -15.42 1.55
N THR A 396 -1.79 -15.75 0.98
CA THR A 396 -1.55 -15.62 -0.48
C THR A 396 -2.21 -16.75 -1.26
N LEU A 397 -2.08 -17.99 -0.78
CA LEU A 397 -2.59 -19.19 -1.44
C LEU A 397 -4.01 -19.51 -0.98
N ASP A 398 -4.23 -19.64 0.33
CA ASP A 398 -5.48 -20.15 0.90
C ASP A 398 -6.48 -19.05 1.26
N LYS A 399 -6.12 -17.77 1.03
CA LYS A 399 -6.93 -16.58 1.36
C LYS A 399 -7.33 -16.50 2.84
N CYS A 400 -6.57 -17.16 3.72
CA CYS A 400 -6.82 -17.23 5.15
C CYS A 400 -6.07 -16.11 5.88
N LEU A 401 -6.77 -15.42 6.79
CA LEU A 401 -6.19 -14.35 7.60
C LEU A 401 -5.74 -14.84 8.96
N ALA A 402 -4.56 -14.38 9.37
CA ALA A 402 -4.16 -14.43 10.77
C ALA A 402 -4.82 -13.27 11.53
N ILE A 403 -5.80 -13.58 12.38
CA ILE A 403 -6.55 -12.62 13.21
C ILE A 403 -6.36 -12.99 14.67
N HIS A 404 -5.90 -12.03 15.47
CA HIS A 404 -5.72 -12.17 16.91
C HIS A 404 -7.05 -12.02 17.67
N GLU A 405 -7.13 -12.58 18.88
CA GLU A 405 -8.35 -12.61 19.70
C GLU A 405 -8.93 -11.22 19.97
N ASN A 406 -8.08 -10.21 20.22
CA ASN A 406 -8.52 -8.82 20.44
C ASN A 406 -9.33 -8.23 19.28
N VAL A 407 -9.18 -8.75 18.06
CA VAL A 407 -9.99 -8.33 16.90
C VAL A 407 -11.13 -9.30 16.67
N ARG A 408 -10.96 -10.59 16.96
CA ARG A 408 -12.05 -11.57 16.90
C ARG A 408 -13.18 -11.25 17.88
N SER A 409 -12.86 -10.71 19.06
CA SER A 409 -13.87 -10.28 20.05
C SER A 409 -14.68 -9.05 19.61
N LEU A 410 -14.29 -8.41 18.50
CA LEU A 410 -15.01 -7.29 17.90
C LEU A 410 -15.87 -7.73 16.70
N LEU A 411 -15.72 -8.96 16.24
CA LEU A 411 -16.59 -9.63 15.26
C LEU A 411 -17.61 -10.48 16.00
#